data_AF-F2KNG2-F1
#
_entry.id   AF-F2KNG2-F1
#
_cell.length_a   1.000
_cell.length_b   1.000
_cell.length_c   1.000
_cell.angle_alpha   90.00
_cell.angle_beta   90.00
_cell.angle_gamma   90.00
#
_symmetry.space_group_name_H-M   'P 1'
#
loop_
_entity.id
_entity.type
_entity.pdbx_description
1 polymer ?
#
loop_
_entity_poly.entity_id
_entity_poly.type
_entity_poly.pdbx_seq_one_letter_code
_entity_poly.pdbx_strand_id
1 'polypeptide(L)'
;MARIHRGAGCWSLLAAALVVSILLCTVAGAKAGMNNSTDGLNESKTPLSDALKNASGSVSLTENVSTVNVAQKVLLENWNWLCVLLLILAPATVVFYIILRMGYRADRSLSKGEMRRAMAGAFVVGIHALLAVSIIFDIARNIVVGAYLGAISSIMGFYFGSRTAQQQQAQQAGLEIENVEFRDDKKVVVSVRNRGFMDVVVDAVYIGNKHFDLRQEIPSGSVRHIEFDFDWEAGSYEIKICTSEGLKAEGKFDAPEKEKESGEKKEVGEKEIRKEKKKEGKGEEK
;
A
#
# COMPACT_ATOMS: atom_id res chain seq x y z
N MET A 1 -21.85 -3.85 6.52
CA MET A 1 -20.41 -3.62 6.22
C MET A 1 -20.15 -2.12 6.10
N ALA A 2 -19.44 -1.53 7.07
CA ALA A 2 -19.11 -0.10 7.06
C ALA A 2 -17.77 0.13 6.33
N ARG A 3 -17.77 0.87 5.22
CA ARG A 3 -16.57 1.26 4.46
C ARG A 3 -15.68 2.18 5.30
N ILE A 4 -14.47 1.73 5.60
CA ILE A 4 -13.41 2.52 6.22
C ILE A 4 -12.73 3.37 5.14
N HIS A 5 -13.33 4.51 4.79
CA HIS A 5 -12.65 5.59 4.04
C HIS A 5 -12.10 6.62 5.03
N ARG A 6 -11.05 6.27 5.79
CA ARG A 6 -10.30 7.23 6.62
C ARG A 6 -8.82 6.86 6.60
N GLY A 7 -8.07 7.36 5.61
CA GLY A 7 -6.63 7.08 5.53
C GLY A 7 -5.80 8.09 4.76
N ALA A 8 -6.37 8.83 3.81
CA ALA A 8 -5.57 9.69 2.94
C ALA A 8 -5.19 11.05 3.55
N GLY A 9 -6.00 11.62 4.46
CA GLY A 9 -5.81 12.99 4.94
C GLY A 9 -4.69 13.20 5.98
N CYS A 10 -4.24 12.14 6.66
CA CYS A 10 -3.25 12.29 7.74
C CYS A 10 -1.81 12.44 7.21
N TRP A 11 -1.52 11.85 6.04
CA TRP A 11 -0.18 11.85 5.46
C TRP A 11 0.18 13.17 4.77
N SER A 12 -0.80 13.92 4.26
CA SER A 12 -0.55 15.22 3.61
C SER A 12 -0.11 16.29 4.60
N LEU A 13 -0.68 16.29 5.81
CA LEU A 13 -0.29 17.20 6.89
C LEU A 13 1.12 16.92 7.41
N LEU A 14 1.50 15.63 7.46
CA LEU A 14 2.82 15.19 7.88
C LEU A 14 3.89 15.58 6.84
N ALA A 15 3.58 15.45 5.55
CA ALA A 15 4.45 15.90 4.46
C ALA A 15 4.65 17.43 4.46
N ALA A 16 3.57 18.19 4.67
CA ALA A 16 3.65 19.65 4.72
C ALA A 16 4.51 20.15 5.89
N ALA A 17 4.38 19.56 7.08
CA ALA A 17 5.20 19.91 8.24
C ALA A 17 6.70 19.60 8.02
N LEU A 18 7.01 18.50 7.33
CA LEU A 18 8.38 18.09 7.01
C LEU A 18 9.04 19.05 6.01
N VAL A 19 8.30 19.50 4.99
CA VAL A 19 8.77 20.49 4.01
C VAL A 19 9.08 21.84 4.69
N VAL A 20 8.21 22.31 5.59
CA VAL A 20 8.44 23.57 6.33
C VAL A 20 9.66 23.48 7.24
N SER A 21 9.87 22.33 7.90
CA SER A 21 11.06 22.11 8.74
C SER A 21 12.36 22.09 7.94
N ILE A 22 12.36 21.46 6.76
CA ILE A 22 13.53 21.44 5.86
C ILE A 22 13.83 22.85 5.33
N LEU A 23 12.80 23.61 4.95
CA LEU A 23 12.94 24.98 4.43
C LEU A 23 13.50 25.94 5.51
N LEU A 24 13.11 25.77 6.77
CA LEU A 24 13.65 26.56 7.88
C LEU A 24 15.12 26.23 8.17
N CYS A 25 15.54 24.97 8.00
CA CYS A 25 16.93 24.56 8.23
C CYS A 25 17.89 25.09 7.14
N THR A 26 17.47 25.15 5.88
CA THR A 26 18.33 25.66 4.78
C THR A 26 18.54 27.17 4.87
N VAL A 27 17.52 27.94 5.29
CA VAL A 27 17.63 29.40 5.47
C VAL A 27 18.56 29.77 6.64
N ALA A 28 18.58 28.96 7.70
CA ALA A 28 19.48 29.19 8.84
C ALA A 28 20.95 28.86 8.51
N GLY A 29 21.20 27.79 7.74
CA GLY A 29 22.55 27.38 7.33
C GLY A 29 23.22 28.36 6.36
N ALA A 30 22.46 28.99 5.46
CA ALA A 30 23.00 29.95 4.49
C ALA A 30 23.58 31.22 5.14
N LYS A 31 23.17 31.56 6.37
CA LYS A 31 23.63 32.78 7.07
C LYS A 31 24.89 32.55 7.92
N ALA A 32 25.24 31.30 8.21
CA ALA A 32 26.39 30.96 9.05
C ALA A 32 27.71 30.72 8.28
N GLY A 33 27.67 30.75 6.93
CA GLY A 33 28.83 30.40 6.08
C GLY A 33 29.59 31.57 5.44
N MET A 34 29.32 32.83 5.79
CA MET A 34 29.90 34.00 5.10
C MET A 34 30.98 34.74 5.90
N ASN A 35 31.68 34.04 6.77
CA ASN A 35 32.71 34.64 7.62
C ASN A 35 33.72 33.59 8.02
N ASN A 36 34.60 33.21 7.09
CA ASN A 36 35.94 32.73 7.43
C ASN A 36 36.95 32.95 6.30
N SER A 37 37.98 33.71 6.67
CA SER A 37 39.39 33.61 6.26
C SER A 37 39.77 33.73 4.78
N THR A 38 40.10 34.97 4.41
CA THR A 38 41.27 35.26 3.58
C THR A 38 42.54 35.12 4.43
N ASP A 39 43.05 33.90 4.61
CA ASP A 39 44.39 33.68 5.16
C ASP A 39 45.36 33.45 4.01
N GLY A 40 46.32 34.38 3.90
CA GLY A 40 47.34 34.42 2.87
C GLY A 40 48.26 33.20 2.94
N LEU A 41 48.51 32.60 1.78
CA LEU A 41 49.54 31.61 1.54
C LEU A 41 50.91 32.28 1.70
N ASN A 42 51.49 32.23 2.90
CA ASN A 42 52.91 32.44 3.08
C ASN A 42 53.63 31.11 2.81
N GLU A 43 54.33 31.04 1.68
CA GLU A 43 55.24 29.96 1.33
C GLU A 43 56.39 29.89 2.36
N SER A 44 56.32 28.95 3.31
CA SER A 44 57.49 28.59 4.11
C SER A 44 58.33 27.57 3.34
N LYS A 45 59.52 28.02 2.92
CA LYS A 45 60.55 27.15 2.35
C LYS A 45 61.18 26.33 3.49
N THR A 46 61.16 25.01 3.32
CA THR A 46 61.89 23.94 4.04
C THR A 46 61.12 23.12 5.10
N PRO A 47 60.38 22.06 4.69
CA PRO A 47 59.64 21.17 5.59
C PRO A 47 60.50 20.22 6.46
N LEU A 48 61.82 20.24 6.30
CA LEU A 48 62.72 19.26 6.94
C LEU A 48 63.25 19.73 8.31
N SER A 49 63.41 21.04 8.52
CA SER A 49 63.93 21.61 9.77
C SER A 49 62.89 21.59 10.90
N ASP A 50 61.63 21.78 10.56
CA ASP A 50 60.51 21.70 11.51
C ASP A 50 60.22 20.25 11.94
N ALA A 51 60.44 19.28 11.04
CA ALA A 51 60.33 17.86 11.39
C ALA A 51 61.42 17.41 12.38
N LEU A 52 62.64 17.96 12.29
CA LEU A 52 63.74 17.60 13.19
C LEU A 52 63.60 18.23 14.59
N LYS A 53 63.00 19.43 14.69
CA LYS A 53 62.76 20.08 16.00
C LYS A 53 61.70 19.37 16.83
N ASN A 54 60.73 18.71 16.20
CA ASN A 54 59.68 17.95 16.90
C ASN A 54 60.11 16.52 17.31
N ALA A 55 61.21 15.99 16.76
CA ALA A 55 61.67 14.64 17.06
C ALA A 55 62.56 14.52 18.31
N SER A 56 63.06 15.64 18.86
CA SER A 56 63.96 15.64 20.02
C SER A 56 63.30 16.07 21.34
N GLY A 57 62.00 16.36 21.34
CA GLY A 57 61.23 16.67 22.54
C GLY A 57 60.87 15.41 23.32
N SER A 58 61.48 15.22 24.48
CA SER A 58 61.08 14.20 25.46
C SER A 58 59.59 14.31 25.78
N VAL A 59 58.83 13.26 25.45
CA VAL A 59 57.38 13.16 25.67
C VAL A 59 57.09 13.14 27.18
N SER A 60 56.75 14.29 27.74
CA SER A 60 56.13 14.40 29.06
C SER A 60 54.62 14.13 28.94
N LEU A 61 54.19 13.00 29.49
CA LEU A 61 52.83 12.43 29.48
C LEU A 61 51.84 13.18 30.39
N THR A 62 51.82 14.51 30.33
CA THR A 62 51.10 15.35 31.31
C THR A 62 50.16 16.40 30.68
N GLU A 63 49.64 16.17 29.48
CA GLU A 63 48.82 17.17 28.75
C GLU A 63 47.41 16.74 28.32
N ASN A 64 46.86 15.65 28.88
CA ASN A 64 45.52 15.18 28.51
C ASN A 64 44.39 15.59 29.49
N VAL A 65 44.68 16.39 30.52
CA VAL A 65 43.66 16.80 31.53
C VAL A 65 43.12 18.21 31.28
N SER A 66 43.83 19.07 30.55
CA SER A 66 43.42 20.45 30.28
C SER A 66 42.48 20.59 29.08
N THR A 67 42.54 19.70 28.10
CA THR A 67 41.72 19.77 26.87
C THR A 67 40.25 19.41 27.10
N VAL A 68 39.95 18.51 28.05
CA VAL A 68 38.57 18.18 28.45
C VAL A 68 37.88 19.38 29.10
N ASN A 69 38.61 20.17 29.89
CA ASN A 69 38.06 21.35 30.56
C ASN A 69 37.78 22.52 29.61
N VAL A 70 38.57 22.70 28.55
CA VAL A 70 38.34 23.77 27.56
C VAL A 70 37.12 23.48 26.68
N ALA A 71 36.95 22.24 26.21
CA ALA A 71 35.78 21.84 25.44
C ALA A 71 34.49 21.98 26.27
N GLN A 72 34.53 21.61 27.55
CA GLN A 72 33.40 21.75 28.46
C GLN A 72 33.05 23.22 28.77
N LYS A 73 34.05 24.11 28.81
CA LYS A 73 33.84 25.55 29.03
C LYS A 73 33.23 26.25 27.80
N VAL A 74 33.70 25.92 26.59
CA VAL A 74 33.12 26.43 25.32
C VAL A 74 31.68 25.93 25.11
N LEU A 75 31.37 24.71 25.57
CA LEU A 75 30.02 24.14 25.57
C LEU A 75 29.05 24.89 26.50
N LEU A 76 29.51 25.45 27.62
CA LEU A 76 28.63 26.12 28.59
C LEU A 76 28.47 27.63 28.32
N GLU A 77 29.42 28.27 27.65
CA GLU A 77 29.43 29.73 27.47
C GLU A 77 28.54 30.22 26.31
N ASN A 78 28.17 29.33 25.38
CA ASN A 78 27.34 29.66 24.22
C ASN A 78 25.89 29.15 24.36
N TRP A 79 25.07 29.78 25.21
CA TRP A 79 23.63 29.44 25.35
C TRP A 79 22.86 29.38 24.01
N ASN A 80 23.38 30.03 22.97
CA ASN A 80 22.85 30.01 21.61
C ASN A 80 22.69 28.62 21.00
N TRP A 81 23.57 27.64 21.29
CA TRP A 81 23.44 26.30 20.70
C TRP A 81 22.23 25.54 21.25
N LEU A 82 21.87 25.77 22.52
CA LEU A 82 20.69 25.19 23.16
C LEU A 82 19.41 25.73 22.51
N CYS A 83 19.37 27.02 22.19
CA CYS A 83 18.27 27.63 21.46
C CYS A 83 18.12 27.05 20.05
N VAL A 84 19.23 26.86 19.33
CA VAL A 84 19.21 26.26 17.98
C VAL A 84 18.77 24.79 18.02
N LEU A 85 19.29 24.02 18.97
CA LEU A 85 18.91 22.62 19.17
C LEU A 85 17.41 22.51 19.50
N LEU A 86 16.92 23.35 20.42
CA LEU A 86 15.52 23.37 20.81
C LEU A 86 14.63 23.81 19.65
N LEU A 87 15.07 24.77 18.82
CA LEU A 87 14.34 25.24 17.64
C LEU A 87 14.20 24.15 16.56
N ILE A 88 15.18 23.26 16.43
CA ILE A 88 15.14 22.12 15.50
C ILE A 88 14.34 20.94 16.07
N LEU A 89 14.50 20.64 17.36
CA LEU A 89 13.90 19.47 18.00
C LEU A 89 12.42 19.68 18.41
N ALA A 90 12.05 20.90 18.80
CA ALA A 90 10.69 21.25 19.19
C ALA A 90 9.64 20.94 18.10
N PRO A 91 9.81 21.32 16.81
CA PRO A 91 8.81 21.00 15.80
C PRO A 91 8.66 19.49 15.59
N ALA A 92 9.76 18.73 15.58
CA ALA A 92 9.71 17.27 15.43
C ALA A 92 8.97 16.59 16.60
N THR A 93 9.25 17.01 17.83
CA THR A 93 8.59 16.49 19.04
C THR A 93 7.13 16.90 19.12
N VAL A 94 6.78 18.13 18.73
CA VAL A 94 5.40 18.62 18.67
C VAL A 94 4.59 17.84 17.63
N VAL A 95 5.13 17.63 16.42
CA VAL A 95 4.45 16.83 15.37
C VAL A 95 4.22 15.40 15.86
N PHE A 96 5.22 14.77 16.47
CA PHE A 96 5.09 13.43 17.04
C PHE A 96 4.02 13.37 18.13
N TYR A 97 4.00 14.33 19.05
CA TYR A 97 2.99 14.44 20.09
C TYR A 97 1.57 14.62 19.51
N ILE A 98 1.41 15.43 18.46
CA ILE A 98 0.12 15.63 17.79
C ILE A 98 -0.36 14.31 17.18
N ILE A 99 0.50 13.56 16.49
CA ILE A 99 0.14 12.27 15.88
C ILE A 99 -0.29 11.27 16.95
N LEU A 100 0.48 11.17 18.05
CA LEU A 100 0.12 10.31 19.19
C LEU A 100 -1.22 10.71 19.79
N ARG A 101 -1.44 12.00 20.00
CA ARG A 101 -2.68 12.53 20.56
C ARG A 101 -3.88 12.28 19.64
N MET A 102 -3.69 12.38 18.32
CA MET A 102 -4.74 12.07 17.34
C MET A 102 -5.08 10.58 17.33
N GLY A 103 -4.08 9.69 17.38
CA GLY A 103 -4.30 8.24 17.52
C GLY A 103 -5.06 7.92 18.81
N TYR A 104 -4.53 8.38 19.94
CA TYR A 104 -5.14 8.16 21.25
C TYR A 104 -6.59 8.66 21.35
N ARG A 105 -6.90 9.82 20.75
CA ARG A 105 -8.26 10.37 20.73
C ARG A 105 -9.23 9.55 19.87
N ALA A 106 -8.75 8.86 18.84
CA ALA A 106 -9.61 8.11 17.93
C ALA A 106 -10.18 6.87 18.60
N ASP A 107 -9.35 6.04 19.23
CA ASP A 107 -9.79 4.70 19.65
C ASP A 107 -9.77 4.44 21.16
N ARG A 108 -9.23 5.35 22.01
CA ARG A 108 -9.10 5.23 23.50
C ARG A 108 -8.58 3.87 24.02
N SER A 109 -8.12 3.02 23.13
CA SER A 109 -7.70 1.65 23.36
C SER A 109 -6.44 1.46 22.53
N LEU A 110 -5.36 1.09 23.20
CA LEU A 110 -4.04 1.00 22.60
C LEU A 110 -3.98 -0.28 21.75
N SER A 111 -4.57 -0.25 20.56
CA SER A 111 -4.54 -1.41 19.66
C SER A 111 -3.09 -1.70 19.25
N LYS A 112 -2.76 -2.97 18.97
CA LYS A 112 -1.41 -3.39 18.56
C LYS A 112 -0.87 -2.60 17.36
N GLY A 113 -1.75 -2.01 16.54
CA GLY A 113 -1.37 -1.16 15.41
C GLY A 113 -0.86 0.23 15.80
N GLU A 114 -1.45 0.85 16.82
CA GLU A 114 -1.05 2.19 17.28
C GLU A 114 0.29 2.19 18.00
N MET A 115 0.57 1.14 18.76
CA MET A 115 1.86 0.97 19.44
C MET A 115 3.03 0.90 18.44
N ARG A 116 2.82 0.27 17.27
CA ARG A 116 3.82 0.25 16.19
C ARG A 116 4.06 1.63 15.58
N ARG A 117 3.02 2.46 15.43
CA ARG A 117 3.15 3.83 14.92
C ARG A 117 3.90 4.73 15.92
N ALA A 118 3.60 4.58 17.21
CA ALA A 118 4.31 5.30 18.28
C ALA A 118 5.81 4.96 18.29
N MET A 119 6.14 3.67 18.23
CA MET A 119 7.53 3.20 18.19
C MET A 119 8.26 3.72 16.94
N ALA A 120 7.63 3.66 15.77
CA ALA A 120 8.21 4.21 14.53
C ALA A 120 8.46 5.72 14.63
N GLY A 121 7.51 6.50 15.16
CA GLY A 121 7.69 7.94 15.31
C GLY A 121 8.77 8.31 16.33
N ALA A 122 8.91 7.54 17.42
CA ALA A 122 9.99 7.74 18.39
C ALA A 122 11.38 7.53 17.76
N PHE A 123 11.53 6.49 16.91
CA PHE A 123 12.77 6.30 16.14
C PHE A 123 13.07 7.46 15.20
N VAL A 124 12.06 7.96 14.48
CA VAL A 124 12.24 9.11 13.58
C VAL A 124 12.70 10.34 14.35
N VAL A 125 12.07 10.66 15.47
CA VAL A 125 12.46 11.81 16.31
C VAL A 125 13.88 11.63 16.87
N GLY A 126 14.22 10.44 17.36
CA GLY A 126 15.56 10.13 17.88
C GLY A 126 16.65 10.29 16.81
N ILE A 127 16.38 9.81 15.59
CA ILE A 127 17.30 9.96 14.45
C ILE A 127 17.49 11.44 14.09
N HIS A 128 16.42 12.25 14.09
CA HIS A 128 16.52 13.70 13.85
C HIS A 128 17.31 14.41 14.96
N ALA A 129 17.16 14.00 16.22
CA ALA A 129 17.93 14.52 17.33
C ALA A 129 19.44 14.26 17.14
N LEU A 130 19.79 13.02 16.80
CA LEU A 130 21.19 12.63 16.54
C LEU A 130 21.78 13.41 15.35
N LEU A 131 21.01 13.61 14.29
CA LEU A 131 21.43 14.42 13.14
C LEU A 131 21.70 15.87 13.56
N ALA A 132 20.79 16.49 14.34
CA ALA A 132 20.95 17.87 14.80
C ALA A 132 22.19 18.03 15.67
N VAL A 133 22.42 17.13 16.62
CA VAL A 133 23.63 17.11 17.47
C VAL A 133 24.89 16.95 16.62
N SER A 134 24.88 16.02 15.66
CA SER A 134 26.03 15.79 14.79
C SER A 134 26.38 17.00 13.92
N ILE A 135 25.39 17.73 13.41
CA ILE A 135 25.61 18.95 12.62
C ILE A 135 26.12 20.11 13.49
N ILE A 136 25.56 20.30 14.68
CA ILE A 136 25.91 21.43 15.57
C ILE A 136 27.32 21.28 16.13
N PHE A 137 27.69 20.07 16.55
CA PHE A 137 28.99 19.81 17.18
C PHE A 137 30.05 19.30 16.20
N ASP A 138 29.70 19.14 14.92
CA ASP A 138 30.52 18.54 13.86
C ASP A 138 31.13 17.16 14.23
N ILE A 139 30.51 16.46 15.18
CA ILE A 139 30.97 15.14 15.63
C ILE A 139 30.53 14.10 14.62
N ALA A 140 31.49 13.42 13.99
CA ALA A 140 31.27 12.31 13.08
C ALA A 140 30.25 12.60 11.96
N ARG A 141 30.18 13.86 11.52
CA ARG A 141 29.15 14.37 10.59
C ARG A 141 28.95 13.49 9.36
N ASN A 142 30.04 13.10 8.69
CA ASN A 142 29.96 12.29 7.47
C ASN A 142 29.31 10.91 7.72
N ILE A 143 29.60 10.28 8.86
CA ILE A 143 29.07 8.96 9.21
C ILE A 143 27.59 9.06 9.57
N VAL A 144 27.23 10.04 10.41
CA VAL A 144 25.85 10.23 10.88
C VAL A 144 24.92 10.65 9.74
N VAL A 145 25.36 11.58 8.87
CA VAL A 145 24.59 11.99 7.68
C VAL A 145 24.43 10.81 6.72
N GLY A 146 25.47 10.00 6.51
CA GLY A 146 25.38 8.79 5.69
C GLY A 146 24.35 7.78 6.22
N ALA A 147 24.40 7.49 7.53
CA ALA A 147 23.43 6.61 8.17
C ALA A 147 21.99 7.15 8.09
N TYR A 148 21.81 8.46 8.25
CA TYR A 148 20.52 9.14 8.12
C TYR A 148 19.91 8.98 6.72
N LEU A 149 20.71 9.24 5.68
CA LEU A 149 20.29 9.07 4.28
C LEU A 149 19.96 7.60 3.97
N GLY A 150 20.75 6.66 4.50
CA GLY A 150 20.48 5.23 4.40
C GLY A 150 19.13 4.85 5.02
N ALA A 151 18.83 5.37 6.21
CA ALA A 151 17.55 5.13 6.89
C ALA A 151 16.36 5.69 6.09
N ILE A 152 16.45 6.92 5.57
CA ILE A 152 15.40 7.50 4.71
C ILE A 152 15.20 6.65 3.45
N SER A 153 16.29 6.26 2.79
CA SER A 153 16.23 5.43 1.58
C SER A 153 15.54 4.09 1.86
N SER A 154 15.86 3.45 2.99
CA SER A 154 15.20 2.21 3.41
C SER A 154 13.70 2.40 3.69
N ILE A 155 13.32 3.50 4.36
CA ILE A 155 11.91 3.80 4.64
C ILE A 155 11.14 4.05 3.34
N MET A 156 11.72 4.83 2.42
CA MET A 156 11.12 5.08 1.10
C MET A 156 11.00 3.80 0.28
N GLY A 157 12.04 2.96 0.26
CA GLY A 157 12.03 1.66 -0.41
C GLY A 157 10.94 0.74 0.14
N PHE A 158 10.79 0.68 1.46
CA PHE A 158 9.72 -0.09 2.09
C PHE A 158 8.32 0.47 1.77
N TYR A 159 8.17 1.80 1.82
CA TYR A 159 6.90 2.46 1.49
C TYR A 159 6.47 2.16 0.05
N PHE A 160 7.35 2.40 -0.93
CA PHE A 160 7.05 2.13 -2.33
C PHE A 160 6.90 0.63 -2.61
N GLY A 161 7.76 -0.21 -2.03
CA GLY A 161 7.67 -1.66 -2.17
C GLY A 161 6.34 -2.21 -1.63
N SER A 162 5.91 -1.75 -0.46
CA SER A 162 4.62 -2.16 0.12
C SER A 162 3.43 -1.69 -0.72
N ARG A 163 3.48 -0.48 -1.29
CA ARG A 163 2.45 0.04 -2.20
C ARG A 163 2.38 -0.77 -3.49
N THR A 164 3.52 -1.06 -4.10
CA THR A 164 3.59 -1.88 -5.30
C THR A 164 3.06 -3.29 -5.03
N ALA A 165 3.42 -3.90 -3.89
CA ALA A 165 2.92 -5.22 -3.50
C ALA A 165 1.39 -5.22 -3.28
N GLN A 166 0.86 -4.21 -2.59
CA GLN A 166 -0.60 -4.07 -2.39
C GLN A 166 -1.34 -3.85 -3.71
N GLN A 167 -0.76 -3.07 -4.62
CA GLN A 167 -1.34 -2.82 -5.94
C GLN A 167 -1.30 -4.07 -6.82
N GLN A 168 -0.22 -4.85 -6.76
CA GLN A 168 -0.14 -6.15 -7.41
C GLN A 168 -1.16 -7.13 -6.84
N GLN A 169 -1.31 -7.20 -5.51
CA GLN A 169 -2.35 -8.04 -4.88
C GLN A 169 -3.77 -7.62 -5.29
N ALA A 170 -4.03 -6.32 -5.38
CA ALA A 170 -5.31 -5.80 -5.86
C ALA A 170 -5.56 -6.14 -7.34
N GLN A 171 -4.51 -6.17 -8.17
CA GLN A 171 -4.59 -6.55 -9.58
C GLN A 171 -4.61 -8.06 -9.81
N GLN A 172 -4.03 -8.87 -8.92
CA GLN A 172 -4.06 -10.33 -8.95
C GLN A 172 -5.47 -10.89 -8.69
N ALA A 173 -6.33 -10.15 -8.00
CA ALA A 173 -7.70 -10.56 -7.66
C ALA A 173 -8.76 -10.13 -8.70
N GLY A 174 -8.39 -9.95 -9.97
CA GLY A 174 -9.27 -9.46 -11.03
C GLY A 174 -10.26 -10.49 -11.61
N LEU A 175 -10.84 -11.37 -10.79
CA LEU A 175 -11.93 -12.24 -11.26
C LEU A 175 -13.22 -11.42 -11.31
N GLU A 176 -13.91 -11.48 -12.44
CA GLU A 176 -15.18 -10.79 -12.66
C GLU A 176 -16.19 -11.74 -13.30
N ILE A 177 -17.44 -11.65 -12.87
CA ILE A 177 -18.55 -12.36 -13.51
C ILE A 177 -18.98 -11.48 -14.69
N GLU A 178 -18.65 -11.91 -15.90
CA GLU A 178 -18.93 -11.14 -17.12
C GLU A 178 -20.38 -11.31 -17.57
N ASN A 179 -20.91 -12.53 -17.49
CA ASN A 179 -22.27 -12.82 -17.87
C ASN A 179 -22.80 -14.05 -17.12
N VAL A 180 -24.12 -14.09 -16.90
CA VAL A 180 -24.82 -15.24 -16.35
C VAL A 180 -26.00 -15.53 -17.26
N GLU A 181 -26.01 -16.73 -17.83
CA GLU A 181 -27.04 -17.17 -18.75
C GLU A 181 -27.85 -18.31 -18.12
N PHE A 182 -29.16 -18.15 -18.06
CA PHE A 182 -30.10 -19.15 -17.54
C PHE A 182 -30.68 -19.93 -18.73
N ARG A 183 -30.44 -21.24 -18.81
CA ARG A 183 -30.88 -22.13 -19.91
C ARG A 183 -31.78 -23.25 -19.40
N ASP A 184 -32.75 -23.64 -20.23
CA ASP A 184 -33.57 -24.87 -20.10
C ASP A 184 -34.15 -25.13 -18.71
N ASP A 185 -34.50 -24.10 -17.94
CA ASP A 185 -35.00 -24.13 -16.56
C ASP A 185 -34.12 -24.82 -15.49
N LYS A 186 -33.06 -25.52 -15.91
CA LYS A 186 -32.24 -26.39 -15.06
C LYS A 186 -30.75 -26.15 -15.19
N LYS A 187 -30.33 -25.23 -16.06
CA LYS A 187 -28.92 -24.95 -16.31
C LYS A 187 -28.63 -23.47 -16.13
N VAL A 188 -27.50 -23.19 -15.49
CA VAL A 188 -26.95 -21.85 -15.38
C VAL A 188 -25.52 -21.86 -15.88
N VAL A 189 -25.22 -21.00 -16.84
CA VAL A 189 -23.88 -20.83 -17.41
C VAL A 189 -23.29 -19.54 -16.88
N VAL A 190 -22.29 -19.64 -16.02
CA VAL A 190 -21.58 -18.48 -15.46
C VAL A 190 -20.31 -18.26 -16.26
N SER A 191 -20.19 -17.08 -16.86
CA SER A 191 -19.02 -16.66 -17.63
C SER A 191 -18.08 -15.86 -16.73
N VAL A 192 -16.95 -16.45 -16.40
CA VAL A 192 -15.98 -15.89 -15.46
C VAL A 192 -14.76 -15.41 -16.22
N ARG A 193 -14.45 -14.12 -16.13
CA ARG A 193 -13.26 -13.50 -16.75
C ARG A 193 -12.17 -13.31 -15.71
N ASN A 194 -10.97 -13.79 -16.00
CA ASN A 194 -9.78 -13.48 -15.21
C ASN A 194 -9.07 -12.28 -15.84
N ARG A 195 -9.18 -11.10 -15.22
CA ARG A 195 -8.42 -9.89 -15.59
C ARG A 195 -7.06 -9.80 -14.90
N GLY A 196 -6.74 -10.75 -14.01
CA GLY A 196 -5.44 -10.84 -13.37
C GLY A 196 -4.35 -11.27 -14.35
N PHE A 197 -3.09 -11.15 -13.90
CA PHE A 197 -1.89 -11.55 -14.63
C PHE A 197 -1.43 -12.98 -14.34
N MET A 198 -2.13 -13.69 -13.45
CA MET A 198 -1.82 -15.05 -13.03
C MET A 198 -3.05 -15.93 -13.26
N ASP A 199 -2.79 -17.20 -13.52
CA ASP A 199 -3.84 -18.20 -13.62
C ASP A 199 -4.46 -18.40 -12.23
N VAL A 200 -5.79 -18.51 -12.19
CA VAL A 200 -6.53 -18.61 -10.92
C VAL A 200 -7.40 -19.85 -10.92
N VAL A 201 -7.34 -20.62 -9.84
CA VAL A 201 -8.20 -21.79 -9.63
C VAL A 201 -9.45 -21.36 -8.87
N VAL A 202 -10.61 -21.58 -9.49
CA VAL A 202 -11.92 -21.43 -8.84
C VAL A 202 -12.24 -22.71 -8.09
N ASP A 203 -12.40 -22.59 -6.76
CA ASP A 203 -12.64 -23.72 -5.86
C ASP A 203 -14.13 -23.93 -5.57
N ALA A 204 -14.92 -22.86 -5.56
CA ALA A 204 -16.36 -22.95 -5.34
C ALA A 204 -17.12 -21.79 -5.98
N VAL A 205 -18.33 -22.08 -6.46
CA VAL A 205 -19.30 -21.07 -6.89
C VAL A 205 -20.58 -21.24 -6.10
N TYR A 206 -21.12 -20.14 -5.61
CA TYR A 206 -22.39 -20.10 -4.90
C TYR A 206 -23.42 -19.43 -5.78
N ILE A 207 -24.59 -20.04 -5.92
CA ILE A 207 -25.75 -19.50 -6.65
C ILE A 207 -26.91 -19.43 -5.64
N GLY A 208 -27.23 -18.22 -5.17
CA GLY A 208 -28.12 -18.01 -4.04
C GLY A 208 -27.54 -18.63 -2.76
N ASN A 209 -28.26 -19.64 -2.22
CA ASN A 209 -27.85 -20.36 -1.01
C ASN A 209 -27.24 -21.75 -1.29
N LYS A 210 -27.13 -22.16 -2.56
CA LYS A 210 -26.48 -23.43 -2.94
C LYS A 210 -25.02 -23.16 -3.32
N HIS A 211 -24.13 -24.10 -2.98
CA HIS A 211 -22.72 -24.06 -3.35
C HIS A 211 -22.37 -25.25 -4.24
N PHE A 212 -21.41 -25.03 -5.13
CA PHE A 212 -20.89 -26.00 -6.06
C PHE A 212 -19.37 -26.00 -5.95
N ASP A 213 -18.80 -27.11 -5.49
CA ASP A 213 -17.36 -27.28 -5.43
C ASP A 213 -16.80 -27.58 -6.82
N LEU A 214 -15.80 -26.81 -7.21
CA LEU A 214 -15.18 -26.85 -8.53
C LEU A 214 -13.67 -26.86 -8.31
N ARG A 215 -12.89 -27.38 -9.27
CA ARG A 215 -11.45 -27.13 -9.30
C ARG A 215 -11.06 -26.81 -10.71
N GLN A 216 -11.45 -25.61 -11.14
CA GLN A 216 -11.29 -25.20 -12.52
C GLN A 216 -10.36 -24.00 -12.61
N GLU A 217 -9.29 -24.17 -13.35
CA GLU A 217 -8.30 -23.13 -13.60
C GLU A 217 -8.79 -22.18 -14.71
N ILE A 218 -8.67 -20.88 -14.47
CA ILE A 218 -9.00 -19.83 -15.43
C ILE A 218 -7.71 -19.09 -15.76
N PRO A 219 -7.15 -19.31 -16.98
CA PRO A 219 -5.93 -18.65 -17.38
C PRO A 219 -6.03 -17.12 -17.33
N SER A 220 -4.91 -16.47 -17.03
CA SER A 220 -4.75 -15.01 -17.05
C SER A 220 -5.27 -14.40 -18.36
N GLY A 221 -6.11 -13.36 -18.26
CA GLY A 221 -6.67 -12.65 -19.42
C GLY A 221 -7.77 -13.40 -20.19
N SER A 222 -8.17 -14.59 -19.75
CA SER A 222 -9.16 -15.43 -20.45
C SER A 222 -10.55 -15.40 -19.79
N VAL A 223 -11.54 -15.93 -20.51
CA VAL A 223 -12.91 -16.15 -20.03
C VAL A 223 -13.19 -17.64 -20.04
N ARG A 224 -13.80 -18.15 -18.97
CA ARG A 224 -14.27 -19.54 -18.89
C ARG A 224 -15.75 -19.59 -18.59
N HIS A 225 -16.47 -20.38 -19.38
CA HIS A 225 -17.89 -20.65 -19.16
C HIS A 225 -18.02 -21.92 -18.30
N ILE A 226 -18.64 -21.78 -17.15
CA ILE A 226 -18.85 -22.87 -16.18
C ILE A 226 -20.34 -23.17 -16.14
N GLU A 227 -20.71 -24.40 -16.50
CA GLU A 227 -22.11 -24.84 -16.52
C GLU A 227 -22.46 -25.54 -15.21
N PHE A 228 -23.62 -25.19 -14.66
CA PHE A 228 -24.16 -25.77 -13.43
C PHE A 228 -25.56 -26.32 -13.69
N ASP A 229 -25.81 -27.55 -13.24
CA ASP A 229 -27.16 -28.09 -13.14
C ASP A 229 -27.83 -27.49 -11.87
N PHE A 230 -28.67 -26.49 -12.08
CA PHE A 230 -29.36 -25.74 -11.05
C PHE A 230 -30.78 -25.40 -11.52
N ASP A 231 -31.78 -26.01 -10.87
CA ASP A 231 -33.19 -25.67 -11.08
C ASP A 231 -33.44 -24.22 -10.60
N TRP A 232 -33.79 -23.34 -11.54
CA TRP A 232 -34.02 -21.92 -11.27
C TRP A 232 -35.48 -21.51 -11.53
N GLU A 233 -35.89 -20.44 -10.86
CA GLU A 233 -37.20 -19.79 -10.95
C GLU A 233 -37.00 -18.32 -11.35
N ALA A 234 -38.05 -17.66 -11.84
CA ALA A 234 -37.98 -16.24 -12.14
C ALA A 234 -37.66 -15.45 -10.86
N GLY A 235 -36.61 -14.64 -10.87
CA GLY A 235 -36.16 -13.91 -9.69
C GLY A 235 -34.70 -13.45 -9.77
N SER A 236 -34.22 -12.78 -8.72
CA SER A 236 -32.85 -12.27 -8.63
C SER A 236 -31.97 -13.23 -7.83
N TYR A 237 -30.83 -13.63 -8.39
CA TYR A 237 -29.87 -14.54 -7.78
C TYR A 237 -28.55 -13.83 -7.48
N GLU A 238 -28.04 -14.03 -6.27
CA GLU A 238 -26.70 -13.60 -5.88
C GLU A 238 -25.70 -14.70 -6.21
N ILE A 239 -24.71 -14.39 -7.05
CA ILE A 239 -23.68 -15.34 -7.47
C ILE A 239 -22.35 -14.91 -6.88
N LYS A 240 -21.66 -15.83 -6.20
CA LYS A 240 -20.35 -15.61 -5.58
C LYS A 240 -19.33 -16.61 -6.08
N ILE A 241 -18.13 -16.12 -6.39
CA ILE A 241 -17.01 -16.94 -6.83
C ILE A 241 -15.93 -16.92 -5.77
N CYS A 242 -15.54 -18.10 -5.32
CA CYS A 242 -14.53 -18.31 -4.29
C CYS A 242 -13.32 -19.06 -4.86
N THR A 243 -12.14 -18.62 -4.44
CA THR A 243 -10.86 -19.30 -4.67
C THR A 243 -10.25 -19.67 -3.32
N SER A 244 -9.13 -20.38 -3.33
CA SER A 244 -8.36 -20.74 -2.12
C SER A 244 -7.92 -19.52 -1.31
N GLU A 245 -7.83 -18.35 -1.93
CA GLU A 245 -7.53 -17.08 -1.28
C GLU A 245 -8.77 -16.37 -0.69
N GLY A 246 -9.98 -16.92 -0.90
CA GLY A 246 -11.25 -16.39 -0.41
C GLY A 246 -12.22 -15.95 -1.50
N LEU A 247 -13.20 -15.12 -1.13
CA LEU A 247 -14.21 -14.55 -2.03
C LEU A 247 -13.55 -13.54 -2.99
N LYS A 248 -13.73 -13.74 -4.30
CA LYS A 248 -13.12 -12.89 -5.34
C LYS A 248 -14.11 -12.04 -6.12
N ALA A 249 -15.28 -12.60 -6.47
CA ALA A 249 -16.30 -11.89 -7.23
C ALA A 249 -17.70 -12.16 -6.66
N GLU A 250 -18.56 -11.14 -6.71
CA GLU A 250 -19.95 -11.21 -6.31
C GLU A 250 -20.80 -10.33 -7.22
N GLY A 251 -21.97 -10.82 -7.64
CA GLY A 251 -22.92 -10.06 -8.45
C GLY A 251 -24.35 -10.54 -8.25
N LYS A 252 -25.33 -9.68 -8.56
CA LYS A 252 -26.75 -10.01 -8.59
C LYS A 252 -27.23 -10.03 -10.03
N PHE A 253 -27.89 -11.12 -10.41
CA PHE A 253 -28.34 -11.36 -11.78
C PHE A 253 -29.80 -11.81 -11.76
N ASP A 254 -30.60 -11.21 -12.64
CA ASP A 254 -32.02 -11.51 -12.73
C ASP A 254 -32.25 -12.63 -13.74
N ALA A 255 -32.89 -13.71 -13.29
CA ALA A 255 -33.36 -14.79 -14.14
C ALA A 255 -34.60 -14.33 -14.91
N PRO A 256 -34.70 -14.69 -16.21
CA PRO A 256 -35.85 -14.28 -17.04
C PRO A 256 -37.16 -14.86 -16.48
N GLU A 257 -38.26 -14.14 -16.69
CA GLU A 257 -39.58 -14.72 -16.45
C GLU A 257 -39.78 -15.92 -17.37
N LYS A 258 -40.14 -17.07 -16.81
CA LYS A 258 -40.53 -18.21 -17.64
C LYS A 258 -41.72 -17.76 -18.47
N GLU A 259 -41.54 -17.70 -19.79
CA GLU A 259 -42.68 -17.64 -20.69
C GLU A 259 -43.54 -18.82 -20.29
N LYS A 260 -44.66 -18.55 -19.62
CA LYS A 260 -45.68 -19.55 -19.42
C LYS A 260 -46.04 -19.94 -20.83
N GLU A 261 -45.51 -21.05 -21.32
CA GLU A 261 -45.95 -21.67 -22.55
C GLU A 261 -47.46 -21.69 -22.41
N SER A 262 -48.11 -20.73 -23.06
CA SER A 262 -49.53 -20.57 -22.98
C SER A 262 -50.00 -21.84 -23.63
N GLY A 263 -50.49 -22.76 -22.80
CA GLY A 263 -51.16 -23.96 -23.20
C GLY A 263 -52.47 -23.64 -23.93
N GLU A 264 -52.43 -22.70 -24.87
CA GLU A 264 -53.32 -22.62 -26.01
C GLU A 264 -53.02 -23.85 -26.86
N LYS A 265 -53.49 -24.99 -26.36
CA LYS A 265 -53.80 -26.16 -27.14
C LYS A 265 -54.51 -25.64 -28.39
N LYS A 266 -53.81 -25.64 -29.52
CA LYS A 266 -54.44 -25.69 -30.83
C LYS A 266 -55.20 -27.01 -30.91
N GLU A 267 -56.38 -27.04 -30.30
CA GLU A 267 -57.41 -28.06 -30.48
C GLU A 267 -58.22 -27.80 -31.77
N VAL A 268 -57.63 -27.05 -32.72
CA VAL A 268 -58.20 -26.68 -34.01
C VAL A 268 -57.31 -27.26 -35.10
N GLY A 269 -57.42 -28.56 -35.35
CA GLY A 269 -56.63 -29.19 -36.41
C GLY A 269 -56.89 -30.67 -36.68
N GLU A 270 -57.60 -31.39 -35.81
CA GLU A 270 -57.81 -32.84 -36.00
C GLU A 270 -59.23 -33.23 -36.44
N LYS A 271 -60.04 -32.27 -36.90
CA LYS A 271 -61.38 -32.57 -37.47
C LYS A 271 -61.49 -32.40 -38.98
N GLU A 272 -60.50 -31.83 -39.66
CA GLU A 272 -60.64 -31.52 -41.10
C GLU A 272 -59.94 -32.49 -42.05
N ILE A 273 -59.03 -33.34 -41.57
CA ILE A 273 -58.33 -34.32 -42.43
C ILE A 273 -59.10 -35.64 -42.58
N ARG A 274 -60.14 -35.88 -41.77
CA ARG A 274 -60.91 -37.15 -41.82
C ARG A 274 -62.05 -37.18 -42.86
N LYS A 275 -62.25 -36.11 -43.64
CA LYS A 275 -63.28 -36.09 -44.71
C LYS A 275 -62.75 -36.36 -46.13
N GLU A 276 -61.45 -36.26 -46.39
CA GLU A 276 -60.94 -36.47 -47.76
C GLU A 276 -60.54 -37.92 -48.10
N LYS A 277 -60.20 -38.77 -47.12
CA LYS A 277 -59.81 -40.17 -47.41
C LYS A 277 -60.97 -41.14 -47.73
N LYS A 278 -62.21 -40.68 -47.89
CA LYS A 278 -63.37 -41.56 -48.16
C LYS A 278 -63.84 -41.59 -49.63
N LYS A 279 -63.13 -40.98 -50.58
CA LYS A 279 -63.57 -40.93 -52.00
C LYS A 279 -62.73 -41.70 -53.02
N GLU A 280 -61.57 -42.26 -52.70
CA GLU A 280 -60.71 -42.91 -53.73
C GLU A 280 -60.77 -44.44 -53.78
N GLY A 281 -61.61 -45.11 -52.99
CA GLY A 281 -61.69 -46.56 -52.96
C GLY A 281 -62.94 -47.14 -53.60
N LYS A 282 -63.21 -46.89 -54.89
CA LYS A 282 -64.24 -47.66 -55.60
C LYS A 282 -63.96 -47.79 -57.10
N GLY A 283 -63.44 -48.96 -57.47
CA GLY A 283 -63.87 -49.67 -58.67
C GLY A 283 -62.86 -49.76 -59.79
N GLU A 284 -62.01 -50.78 -59.77
CA GLU A 284 -61.57 -51.48 -60.98
C GLU A 284 -61.10 -52.89 -60.59
N GLU A 285 -61.92 -53.90 -60.87
CA GLU A 285 -61.42 -55.25 -61.18
C GLU A 285 -62.44 -55.96 -62.07
N LYS A 286 -61.95 -56.42 -63.23
CA LYS A 286 -62.62 -57.20 -64.26
C LYS A 286 -62.23 -58.67 -64.10
#